data_AF-A0A0E3S103-F1
#
_entry.id   AF-A0A0E3S103-F1
#
_cell.length_a   1.000
_cell.length_b   1.000
_cell.length_c   1.000
_cell.angle_alpha   90.00
_cell.angle_beta   90.00
_cell.angle_gamma   90.00
#
_symmetry.space_group_name_H-M   'P 1'
#
loop_
_entity.id
_entity.type
_entity.pdbx_description
1 polymer ?
#
loop_
_entity_poly.entity_id
_entity_poly.type
_entity_poly.pdbx_seq_one_letter_code
_entity_poly.pdbx_strand_id
1 'polypeptide(L)' 'MEKAQPIFDWGRYHEREGRLIMPFVVQVLHAFVDGIHIGKLADRLQKYMDKV' A
#
# COMPACT_ATOMS: atom_id res chain seq x y z
N MET A 1 -3.99 23.72 -9.32
CA MET A 1 -2.75 22.91 -9.20
C MET A 1 -3.17 21.54 -8.72
N GLU A 2 -2.99 20.49 -9.53
CA GLU A 2 -3.21 19.12 -9.05
C GLU A 2 -2.24 18.81 -7.92
N LYS A 3 -2.76 18.30 -6.80
CA LYS A 3 -1.91 17.83 -5.70
C LYS A 3 -1.30 16.49 -6.13
N ALA A 4 0.03 16.46 -6.28
CA ALA A 4 0.80 15.25 -6.61
C ALA A 4 1.17 14.39 -5.37
N GLN A 5 0.59 14.68 -4.21
CA GLN A 5 0.88 13.96 -2.98
C GLN A 5 0.17 12.60 -2.99
N PRO A 6 0.89 11.48 -2.76
CA PRO A 6 0.25 10.18 -2.62
C PRO A 6 -0.67 10.17 -1.40
N ILE A 7 -1.84 9.56 -1.55
CA ILE A 7 -2.78 9.33 -0.45
C ILE A 7 -2.76 7.84 -0.12
N PHE A 8 -2.69 7.53 1.17
CA PHE A 8 -2.67 6.18 1.70
C PHE A 8 -3.88 5.98 2.61
N ASP A 9 -4.66 4.95 2.35
CA ASP A 9 -5.77 4.53 3.19
C ASP A 9 -5.60 3.06 3.59
N TRP A 10 -5.84 2.76 4.85
CA TRP A 10 -5.88 1.41 5.40
C TRP A 10 -7.27 1.10 5.94
N GLY A 11 -7.82 -0.04 5.50
CA GLY A 11 -9.08 -0.55 6.00
C GLY A 11 -8.92 -1.28 7.33
N ARG A 12 -10.05 -1.63 7.95
CA ARG A 12 -10.06 -2.52 9.12
C ARG A 12 -9.46 -3.87 8.73
N TYR A 13 -8.50 -4.35 9.53
CA TYR A 13 -7.94 -5.67 9.35
C TYR A 13 -8.96 -6.76 9.73
N HIS A 14 -8.81 -7.94 9.15
CA HIS A 14 -9.60 -9.13 9.45
C HIS A 14 -8.74 -10.38 9.38
N GLU A 15 -9.15 -11.44 10.06
CA GLU A 15 -8.47 -12.74 9.97
C GLU A 15 -9.01 -13.53 8.78
N ARG A 16 -8.11 -14.14 8.01
CA ARG A 16 -8.42 -15.06 6.92
C ARG A 16 -7.37 -16.15 6.89
N GLU A 17 -7.80 -17.41 6.98
CA GLU A 17 -6.91 -18.58 6.90
C GLU A 17 -5.75 -18.53 7.91
N GLY A 18 -6.04 -18.05 9.14
CA GLY A 18 -5.04 -17.89 10.21
C GLY A 18 -4.06 -16.74 10.00
N ARG A 19 -4.32 -15.84 9.03
CA ARG A 19 -3.51 -14.66 8.74
C ARG A 19 -4.31 -13.38 8.99
N LEU A 20 -3.66 -12.37 9.55
CA LEU A 20 -4.24 -11.02 9.63
C LEU A 20 -4.04 -10.31 8.29
N ILE A 21 -5.15 -9.95 7.64
CA ILE A 21 -5.18 -9.27 6.35
C ILE A 21 -5.74 -7.87 6.53
N MET A 22 -5.07 -6.87 5.94
CA MET A 22 -5.49 -5.47 5.95
C MET A 22 -5.63 -4.95 4.52
N PRO A 23 -6.79 -4.37 4.14
CA PRO A 23 -6.91 -3.65 2.88
C PRO A 23 -6.02 -2.42 2.89
N PHE A 24 -5.18 -2.26 1.86
CA PHE A 24 -4.30 -1.11 1.70
C PHE A 24 -4.53 -0.48 0.33
N VAL A 25 -4.87 0.80 0.32
CA VAL A 25 -5.20 1.56 -0.89
C VAL A 25 -4.18 2.69 -1.06
N VAL A 26 -3.68 2.84 -2.29
CA VAL A 26 -2.72 3.87 -2.66
C VAL A 26 -3.29 4.64 -3.84
N GLN A 27 -3.50 5.95 -3.66
CA GLN A 27 -3.90 6.85 -4.75
C GLN A 27 -2.72 7.72 -5.15
N VAL A 28 -2.39 7.71 -6.43
CA VAL A 28 -1.24 8.42 -7.00
C VAL A 28 -1.61 9.02 -8.34
N LEU A 29 -0.93 10.11 -8.69
CA LEU A 29 -0.99 10.66 -10.03
C LEU A 29 0.00 9.91 -10.94
N HIS A 30 -0.51 9.30 -12.01
CA HIS A 30 0.29 8.43 -12.89
C HIS A 30 1.48 9.16 -13.52
N ALA A 31 1.38 10.47 -13.76
CA ALA A 31 2.48 11.29 -14.28
C ALA A 31 3.77 11.23 -13.43
N PHE A 32 3.66 10.83 -12.16
CA PHE A 32 4.80 10.70 -11.24
C PHE A 32 5.06 9.25 -10.79
N VAL A 33 4.13 8.32 -11.03
CA VAL A 33 4.16 6.98 -10.45
C VAL A 33 3.66 5.92 -11.43
N ASP A 34 4.58 5.04 -11.82
CA ASP A 34 4.27 3.78 -12.52
C ASP A 34 4.04 2.59 -11.58
N GLY A 35 3.47 1.52 -12.13
CA GLY A 35 3.19 0.27 -11.40
C GLY A 35 4.42 -0.35 -10.70
N ILE A 36 5.63 -0.17 -11.26
CA ILE A 36 6.87 -0.66 -10.62
C ILE A 36 7.13 -0.01 -9.26
N HIS A 37 6.78 1.26 -9.09
CA HIS A 37 6.95 1.97 -7.82
C HIS A 37 5.96 1.44 -6.77
N ILE A 38 4.71 1.22 -7.17
CA ILE A 38 3.67 0.64 -6.29
C ILE A 38 4.05 -0.79 -5.88
N GLY A 39 4.53 -1.61 -6.81
CA GLY A 39 5.00 -2.97 -6.50
C GLY A 39 6.16 -2.98 -5.50
N LYS A 40 7.15 -2.09 -5.68
CA LYS A 40 8.26 -1.93 -4.72
C LYS A 40 7.79 -1.45 -3.35
N LEU A 41 6.80 -0.55 -3.29
CA LEU A 41 6.21 -0.09 -2.04
C LEU A 41 5.52 -1.23 -1.30
N ALA A 42 4.65 -1.97 -1.98
CA ALA A 42 3.90 -3.08 -1.39
C ALA A 42 4.83 -4.18 -0.84
N ASP A 43 5.86 -4.57 -1.62
CA ASP A 43 6.85 -5.57 -1.19
C ASP A 43 7.63 -5.12 0.06
N ARG A 44 8.09 -3.88 0.08
CA ARG A 44 8.84 -3.33 1.23
C ARG A 44 7.98 -3.18 2.47
N LEU A 45 6.74 -2.73 2.30
CA LEU A 45 5.79 -2.59 3.40
C LEU A 45 5.46 -3.96 4.01
N GLN A 46 5.16 -4.96 3.18
CA GLN A 46 4.89 -6.31 3.67
C GLN A 46 6.10 -6.88 4.43
N LYS A 47 7.30 -6.79 3.84
CA LYS A 47 8.55 -7.25 4.49
C LYS A 47 8.87 -6.53 5.80
N TYR A 48 8.44 -5.28 5.95
CA TYR A 48 8.57 -4.56 7.21
C TYR A 48 7.60 -5.11 8.25
N MET A 49 6.33 -5.28 7.87
CA MET A 49 5.29 -5.82 8.75
C MET A 49 5.57 -7.26 9.18
N ASP A 50 6.13 -8.11 8.31
CA ASP A 50 6.48 -9.50 8.65
C ASP A 50 7.60 -9.62 9.70
N LYS A 51 8.36 -8.54 9.93
CA LYS A 51 9.49 -8.49 10.88
C LYS A 51 9.13 -7.90 12.24
N VAL A 52 7.94 -7.31 12.36
CA VAL A 52 7.45 -6.67 13.60
C VAL A 52 6.49 -7.63 14.28
#